data_AF-A0A927MGR2-F1
#
_entry.id   AF-A0A927MGR2-F1
#
_cell.length_a   1.000
_cell.length_b   1.000
_cell.length_c   1.000
_cell.angle_alpha   90.00
_cell.angle_beta   90.00
_cell.angle_gamma   90.00
#
_symmetry.space_group_name_H-M   'P 1'
#
loop_
_entity.id
_entity.type
_entity.pdbx_description
1 polymer ?
#
loop_
_entity_poly.entity_id
_entity_poly.type
_entity_poly.pdbx_seq_one_letter_code
_entity_poly.pdbx_strand_id
1 'polypeptide(L)'
;MRRDPRRFLVVAAFWAVLATTTLAGCVGTAESAPAESWTRNGETVDIEVISTNDGPAHCEWQRARFLQISWPIYSAPDGQPRSAQYVRDPEGVLGHEALRRAFRSGATLPEDAIPTGYERDGTALWLADSDRETTAYLVTEDPPRVEAWPRADPPLGCD
;
A
#
# COMPACT_ATOMS: atom_id res chain seq x y z
N MET A 1 66.92 -30.46 7.66
CA MET A 1 67.42 -30.83 6.32
C MET A 1 67.28 -32.34 6.15
N ARG A 2 66.21 -32.78 5.45
CA ARG A 2 66.10 -34.02 4.63
C ARG A 2 64.62 -34.24 4.30
N ARG A 3 64.21 -33.78 3.11
CA ARG A 3 63.18 -34.44 2.28
C ARG A 3 63.80 -35.76 1.81
N ASP A 4 63.09 -36.87 1.64
CA ASP A 4 62.09 -37.22 0.62
C ASP A 4 61.99 -38.79 0.67
N PRO A 5 61.34 -39.55 -0.22
CA PRO A 5 60.09 -39.40 -0.98
C PRO A 5 59.22 -40.71 -1.01
N ARG A 6 57.96 -40.62 -1.52
CA ARG A 6 57.28 -41.58 -2.47
C ARG A 6 57.11 -43.07 -2.08
N ARG A 7 56.02 -43.83 -2.28
CA ARG A 7 54.78 -43.89 -3.09
C ARG A 7 54.05 -45.17 -2.58
N PHE A 8 52.73 -45.38 -2.64
CA PHE A 8 51.99 -46.07 -3.73
C PHE A 8 50.52 -46.25 -3.23
N LEU A 9 49.53 -45.67 -3.92
CA LEU A 9 48.47 -46.31 -4.75
C LEU A 9 47.41 -47.13 -3.95
N VAL A 10 46.22 -46.54 -3.72
CA VAL A 10 44.92 -46.72 -4.44
C VAL A 10 44.19 -48.04 -4.12
N VAL A 11 43.01 -47.93 -3.49
CA VAL A 11 41.78 -48.65 -3.87
C VAL A 11 40.56 -47.80 -3.46
N ALA A 12 39.66 -47.59 -4.41
CA ALA A 12 38.39 -46.90 -4.27
C ALA A 12 37.33 -47.76 -3.57
N ALA A 13 36.39 -47.14 -2.87
CA ALA A 13 35.07 -47.73 -2.64
C ALA A 13 34.01 -46.63 -2.49
N PHE A 14 33.09 -46.64 -3.44
CA PHE A 14 31.85 -45.88 -3.50
C PHE A 14 30.96 -46.17 -2.28
N TRP A 15 30.43 -45.12 -1.65
CA TRP A 15 29.08 -45.15 -1.09
C TRP A 15 28.37 -43.86 -1.42
N ALA A 16 27.20 -44.02 -2.02
CA ALA A 16 26.33 -42.98 -2.53
C ALA A 16 25.14 -42.79 -1.56
N VAL A 17 24.57 -41.57 -1.56
CA VAL A 17 23.17 -41.23 -1.18
C VAL A 17 22.90 -41.22 0.34
N LEU A 18 22.27 -40.24 0.99
CA LEU A 18 21.29 -39.22 0.59
C LEU A 18 21.73 -37.79 0.95
N ALA A 19 21.59 -36.87 -0.01
CA ALA A 19 21.43 -35.46 0.28
C ALA A 19 19.98 -35.22 0.72
N THR A 20 19.75 -35.09 2.03
CA THR A 20 18.47 -34.59 2.55
C THR A 20 18.47 -33.06 2.44
N THR A 21 18.14 -32.54 1.26
CA THR A 21 17.71 -31.15 1.10
C THR A 21 16.36 -30.99 1.79
N THR A 22 16.37 -30.55 3.04
CA THR A 22 15.17 -29.99 3.66
C THR A 22 14.92 -28.62 3.03
N LEU A 23 14.15 -28.60 1.94
CA LEU A 23 13.41 -27.41 1.54
C LEU A 23 12.29 -27.23 2.58
N ALA A 24 12.64 -26.73 3.76
CA ALA A 24 11.67 -26.06 4.60
C ALA A 24 11.35 -24.76 3.88
N GLY A 25 10.32 -24.81 3.03
CA GLY A 25 9.80 -23.64 2.35
C GLY A 25 9.53 -22.55 3.37
N CYS A 26 10.02 -21.35 3.10
CA CYS A 26 9.56 -20.17 3.78
C CYS A 26 8.05 -20.11 3.56
N VAL A 27 7.27 -20.52 4.56
CA VAL A 27 5.88 -20.09 4.66
C VAL A 27 6.00 -18.62 5.00
N GLY A 28 6.15 -17.80 3.95
CA GLY A 28 5.88 -16.38 4.05
C GLY A 28 4.39 -16.28 4.30
N THR A 29 3.98 -16.31 5.56
CA THR A 29 2.81 -15.54 5.95
C THR A 29 3.14 -14.15 5.46
N ALA A 30 2.45 -13.69 4.42
CA ALA A 30 2.41 -12.28 4.10
C ALA A 30 1.79 -11.64 5.34
N GLU A 31 2.63 -11.31 6.32
CA GLU A 31 2.26 -10.45 7.41
C GLU A 31 1.82 -9.18 6.70
N SER A 32 0.51 -8.93 6.71
CA SER A 32 -0.04 -7.68 6.20
C SER A 32 0.82 -6.60 6.81
N ALA A 33 1.49 -5.81 5.97
CA ALA A 33 2.25 -4.66 6.46
C ALA A 33 1.33 -3.90 7.44
N PRO A 34 1.84 -3.46 8.60
CA PRO A 34 1.00 -2.76 9.55
C PRO A 34 0.31 -1.60 8.81
N ALA A 35 -1.02 -1.54 8.94
CA ALA A 35 -1.79 -0.48 8.29
C ALA A 35 -1.21 0.88 8.70
N GLU A 36 -1.09 1.77 7.72
CA GLU A 36 -0.55 3.09 7.97
C GLU A 36 -1.41 3.82 9.01
N SER A 37 -0.77 4.33 10.06
CA SER A 37 -1.46 5.00 11.16
C SER A 37 -1.78 6.44 10.81
N TRP A 38 -3.06 6.74 10.75
CA TRP A 38 -3.57 8.10 10.63
C TRP A 38 -3.81 8.71 12.01
N THR A 39 -3.61 10.01 12.11
CA THR A 39 -3.97 10.81 13.28
C THR A 39 -5.00 11.85 12.92
N ARG A 40 -5.76 12.31 13.91
CA ARG A 40 -6.61 13.48 13.82
C ARG A 40 -6.43 14.31 15.08
N ASN A 41 -6.06 15.58 14.92
CA ASN A 41 -5.75 16.47 16.06
C ASN A 41 -4.72 15.87 17.04
N GLY A 42 -3.76 15.08 16.52
CA GLY A 42 -2.71 14.42 17.31
C GLY A 42 -3.09 13.09 17.93
N GLU A 43 -4.33 12.62 17.77
CA GLU A 43 -4.79 11.32 18.28
C GLU A 43 -4.85 10.28 17.17
N THR A 44 -4.40 9.05 17.42
CA THR A 44 -4.52 7.96 16.46
C THR A 44 -6.00 7.65 16.17
N VAL A 45 -6.30 7.48 14.89
CA VAL A 45 -7.65 7.19 14.39
C VAL A 45 -7.77 5.69 14.10
N ASP A 46 -8.95 5.13 14.36
CA ASP A 46 -9.24 3.73 14.05
C ASP A 46 -9.16 3.45 12.53
N ILE A 47 -8.66 2.26 12.19
CA ILE A 47 -8.52 1.81 10.79
C ILE A 47 -9.88 1.70 10.06
N GLU A 48 -10.97 1.47 10.78
CA GLU A 48 -12.33 1.46 10.24
C GLU A 48 -12.79 2.87 9.81
N VAL A 49 -12.25 3.90 10.43
CA VAL A 49 -12.56 5.30 10.10
C VAL A 49 -11.75 5.75 8.89
N ILE A 50 -10.45 5.46 8.87
CA ILE A 50 -9.56 5.81 7.76
C ILE A 50 -8.39 4.84 7.69
N SER A 51 -8.07 4.39 6.48
CA SER A 51 -6.89 3.55 6.24
C SER A 51 -6.30 3.81 4.87
N THR A 52 -4.99 3.59 4.75
CA THR A 52 -4.33 3.49 3.45
C THR A 52 -3.61 2.16 3.36
N ASN A 53 -3.75 1.51 2.22
CA ASN A 53 -3.13 0.21 1.96
C ASN A 53 -2.68 0.14 0.50
N ASP A 54 -1.59 -0.59 0.26
CA ASP A 54 -1.23 -1.01 -1.09
C ASP A 54 -2.22 -2.08 -1.60
N GLY A 55 -2.35 -2.18 -2.92
CA GLY A 55 -3.21 -3.19 -3.52
C GLY A 55 -2.75 -4.63 -3.28
N PRO A 56 -3.69 -5.60 -3.28
CA PRO A 56 -3.39 -7.00 -3.03
C PRO A 56 -2.46 -7.61 -4.09
N ALA A 57 -1.49 -8.38 -3.63
CA ALA A 57 -0.52 -9.06 -4.49
C ALA A 57 -1.13 -10.14 -5.39
N HIS A 58 -2.19 -10.80 -4.96
CA HIS A 58 -2.86 -11.84 -5.75
C HIS A 58 -3.58 -11.29 -6.98
N CYS A 59 -3.75 -9.97 -7.08
CA CYS A 59 -4.30 -9.26 -8.25
C CYS A 59 -3.22 -8.50 -9.02
N GLU A 60 -1.96 -8.60 -8.59
CA GLU A 60 -0.84 -7.82 -9.13
C GLU A 60 -1.01 -6.30 -8.94
N TRP A 61 -1.77 -5.89 -7.91
CA TRP A 61 -2.12 -4.48 -7.65
C TRP A 61 -1.16 -3.77 -6.68
N GLN A 62 -0.02 -4.36 -6.32
CA GLN A 62 0.88 -3.80 -5.29
C GLN A 62 1.43 -2.40 -5.61
N ARG A 63 1.30 -1.93 -6.85
CA ARG A 63 1.71 -0.57 -7.26
C ARG A 63 0.59 0.47 -7.14
N ALA A 64 -0.66 0.04 -6.99
CA ALA A 64 -1.76 0.91 -6.66
C ALA A 64 -1.89 1.07 -5.14
N ARG A 65 -2.40 2.22 -4.70
CA ARG A 65 -2.74 2.47 -3.30
C ARG A 65 -4.20 2.87 -3.17
N PHE A 66 -4.81 2.44 -2.08
CA PHE A 66 -6.20 2.69 -1.75
C PHE A 66 -6.28 3.47 -0.44
N LEU A 67 -6.97 4.61 -0.46
CA LEU A 67 -7.41 5.33 0.72
C LEU A 67 -8.88 4.97 0.95
N GLN A 68 -9.18 4.33 2.08
CA GLN A 68 -10.55 4.08 2.50
C GLN A 68 -10.88 5.02 3.65
N ILE A 69 -12.05 5.65 3.58
CA ILE A 69 -12.54 6.55 4.62
C ILE A 69 -14.03 6.33 4.85
N SER A 70 -14.44 6.35 6.11
CA SER A 70 -15.84 6.39 6.52
C SER A 70 -16.53 7.61 5.89
N TRP A 71 -17.71 7.39 5.30
CA TRP A 71 -18.45 8.35 4.50
C TRP A 71 -19.94 8.39 4.87
N PRO A 72 -20.55 9.59 5.00
CA PRO A 72 -19.93 10.91 4.95
C PRO A 72 -18.83 11.11 6.01
N ILE A 73 -17.83 11.94 5.71
CA ILE A 73 -16.76 12.21 6.67
C ILE A 73 -17.33 12.79 7.97
N TYR A 74 -16.76 12.41 9.11
CA TYR A 74 -17.22 12.77 10.47
C TYR A 74 -18.57 12.17 10.91
N SER A 75 -19.21 11.31 10.11
CA SER A 75 -20.37 10.53 10.56
C SER A 75 -19.91 9.52 11.61
N ALA A 76 -20.67 9.37 12.69
CA ALA A 76 -20.44 8.33 13.68
C ALA A 76 -20.87 6.93 13.15
N PRO A 77 -20.34 5.82 13.69
CA PRO A 77 -20.62 4.46 13.22
C PRO A 77 -22.07 3.98 13.41
N ASP A 78 -22.87 4.66 14.22
CA ASP A 78 -24.19 4.26 14.70
C ASP A 78 -25.35 4.58 13.74
N GLY A 79 -25.07 4.68 12.44
CA GLY A 79 -26.09 4.88 11.39
C GLY A 79 -25.69 4.44 9.99
N GLN A 80 -24.94 3.33 9.89
CA GLN A 80 -24.39 2.69 8.67
C GLN A 80 -23.45 3.61 7.85
N PRO A 81 -22.18 3.80 8.28
CA PRO A 81 -21.17 4.43 7.44
C PRO A 81 -21.05 3.67 6.11
N ARG A 82 -21.07 4.41 5.00
CA ARG A 82 -20.52 3.90 3.73
C ARG A 82 -19.01 4.10 3.78
N SER A 83 -18.25 3.42 2.94
CA SER A 83 -16.85 3.80 2.71
C SER A 83 -16.74 4.51 1.37
N ALA A 84 -15.92 5.55 1.33
CA ALA A 84 -15.37 6.07 0.08
C ALA A 84 -13.99 5.44 -0.12
N GLN A 85 -13.72 4.95 -1.32
CA GLN A 85 -12.41 4.44 -1.71
C GLN A 85 -11.80 5.39 -2.75
N TYR A 86 -10.66 5.99 -2.44
CA TYR A 86 -9.89 6.82 -3.36
C TYR A 86 -8.62 6.08 -3.77
N VAL A 87 -8.20 6.30 -5.02
CA VAL A 87 -7.20 5.44 -5.66
C VAL A 87 -6.03 6.26 -6.17
N ARG A 88 -4.82 5.79 -5.89
CA ARG A 88 -3.58 6.19 -6.56
C ARG A 88 -3.07 5.03 -7.39
N ASP A 89 -3.19 5.16 -8.70
CA ASP A 89 -2.71 4.15 -9.66
C ASP A 89 -2.00 4.81 -10.86
N PRO A 90 -0.78 5.37 -10.66
CA PRO A 90 -0.04 6.00 -11.75
C PRO A 90 0.36 5.03 -12.86
N GLU A 91 0.63 3.77 -12.50
CA GLU A 91 1.07 2.72 -13.43
C GLU A 91 -0.07 2.01 -14.15
N GLY A 92 -1.33 2.20 -13.72
CA GLY A 92 -2.50 1.61 -14.36
C GLY A 92 -2.69 0.13 -14.06
N VAL A 93 -2.16 -0.38 -12.95
CA VAL A 93 -2.23 -1.81 -12.61
C VAL A 93 -3.65 -2.29 -12.32
N LEU A 94 -4.58 -1.37 -12.04
CA LEU A 94 -5.99 -1.70 -11.82
C LEU A 94 -6.77 -1.88 -13.14
N GLY A 95 -6.18 -1.56 -14.29
CA GLY A 95 -6.86 -1.65 -15.59
C GLY A 95 -7.99 -0.61 -15.80
N HIS A 96 -8.19 0.32 -14.86
CA HIS A 96 -9.25 1.33 -14.93
C HIS A 96 -8.74 2.65 -15.54
N GLU A 97 -8.87 2.80 -16.87
CA GLU A 97 -8.36 3.98 -17.58
C GLU A 97 -8.96 5.30 -17.07
N ALA A 98 -10.22 5.31 -16.65
CA ALA A 98 -10.86 6.50 -16.10
C ALA A 98 -10.18 6.98 -14.80
N LEU A 99 -9.94 6.06 -13.85
CA LEU A 99 -9.25 6.37 -12.59
C LEU A 99 -7.81 6.80 -12.85
N ARG A 100 -7.07 6.07 -13.70
CA ARG A 100 -5.70 6.44 -14.06
C ARG A 100 -5.61 7.84 -14.67
N ARG A 101 -6.55 8.20 -15.55
CA ARG A 101 -6.61 9.54 -16.17
C ARG A 101 -7.09 10.63 -15.22
N ALA A 102 -7.82 10.30 -14.16
CA ALA A 102 -8.29 11.27 -13.18
C ALA A 102 -7.22 11.56 -12.11
N PHE A 103 -6.35 10.60 -11.80
CA PHE A 103 -5.21 10.81 -10.91
C PHE A 103 -4.28 11.94 -11.39
N ARG A 104 -3.80 12.75 -10.45
CA ARG A 104 -2.79 13.79 -10.68
C ARG A 104 -1.78 13.78 -9.54
N SER A 105 -0.50 13.53 -9.83
CA SER A 105 0.57 13.53 -8.83
C SER A 105 1.06 14.93 -8.41
N GLY A 106 0.62 15.97 -9.11
CA GLY A 106 0.98 17.37 -8.90
C GLY A 106 -0.20 18.25 -9.23
N ALA A 107 -1.30 18.04 -8.50
CA ALA A 107 -2.52 18.81 -8.65
C ALA A 107 -2.35 20.22 -8.08
N THR A 108 -3.19 21.14 -8.53
CA THR A 108 -3.44 22.38 -7.80
C THR A 108 -4.55 22.08 -6.80
N LEU A 109 -4.34 22.45 -5.53
CA LEU A 109 -5.39 22.33 -4.52
C LEU A 109 -6.53 23.32 -4.84
N PRO A 110 -7.80 22.88 -4.89
CA PRO A 110 -8.93 23.79 -5.08
C PRO A 110 -9.02 24.85 -3.98
N GLU A 111 -9.54 26.04 -4.33
CA GLU A 111 -9.66 27.17 -3.38
C GLU A 111 -10.65 26.87 -2.23
N ASP A 112 -11.61 25.99 -2.47
CA ASP A 112 -12.61 25.53 -1.51
C ASP A 112 -12.22 24.22 -0.81
N ALA A 113 -10.96 23.77 -0.96
CA ALA A 113 -10.44 22.63 -0.23
C ALA A 113 -10.28 22.96 1.25
N ILE A 114 -10.80 22.09 2.11
CA ILE A 114 -10.73 22.22 3.57
C ILE A 114 -9.91 21.05 4.12
N PRO A 115 -8.95 21.30 5.04
CA PRO A 115 -8.22 20.22 5.68
C PRO A 115 -9.18 19.43 6.56
N THR A 116 -9.12 18.10 6.48
CA THR A 116 -10.02 17.26 7.28
C THR A 116 -9.52 17.05 8.72
N GLY A 117 -8.27 17.47 8.96
CA GLY A 117 -7.51 17.19 10.17
C GLY A 117 -6.94 15.77 10.21
N TYR A 118 -7.16 14.95 9.19
CA TYR A 118 -6.53 13.62 9.11
C TYR A 118 -5.12 13.77 8.54
N GLU A 119 -4.14 13.24 9.25
CA GLU A 119 -2.72 13.35 8.91
C GLU A 119 -1.99 12.02 9.08
N ARG A 120 -1.04 11.76 8.19
CA ARG A 120 -0.10 10.63 8.25
C ARG A 120 1.23 11.04 7.66
N ASP A 121 2.31 10.87 8.40
CA ASP A 121 3.69 11.07 7.93
C ASP A 121 3.92 12.40 7.19
N GLY A 122 3.40 13.50 7.74
CA GLY A 122 3.48 14.83 7.14
C GLY A 122 2.60 15.04 5.89
N THR A 123 1.70 14.10 5.61
CA THR A 123 0.67 14.20 4.56
C THR A 123 -0.71 14.38 5.19
N ALA A 124 -1.39 15.47 4.84
CA ALA A 124 -2.74 15.79 5.28
C ALA A 124 -3.76 15.43 4.21
N LEU A 125 -4.95 14.97 4.64
CA LEU A 125 -6.11 14.79 3.77
C LEU A 125 -6.93 16.08 3.71
N TRP A 126 -7.26 16.48 2.49
CA TRP A 126 -8.10 17.62 2.16
C TRP A 126 -9.23 17.17 1.25
N LEU A 127 -10.39 17.81 1.41
CA LEU A 127 -11.56 17.62 0.54
C LEU A 127 -12.07 18.99 0.11
N ALA A 128 -12.40 19.13 -1.17
CA ALA A 128 -13.01 20.35 -1.70
C ALA A 128 -14.52 20.18 -1.82
N ASP A 129 -15.28 21.17 -1.38
CA ASP A 129 -16.74 21.09 -1.39
C ASP A 129 -17.31 20.89 -2.80
N SER A 130 -16.62 21.42 -3.81
CA SER A 130 -16.94 21.33 -5.23
C SER A 130 -16.79 19.93 -5.83
N ASP A 131 -15.92 19.07 -5.29
CA ASP A 131 -15.60 17.76 -5.89
C ASP A 131 -15.38 16.61 -4.91
N ARG A 132 -15.63 16.80 -3.61
CA ARG A 132 -15.44 15.80 -2.52
C ARG A 132 -16.12 14.46 -2.75
N GLU A 133 -17.12 14.39 -3.64
CA GLU A 133 -17.76 13.14 -4.01
C GLU A 133 -16.94 12.32 -5.02
N THR A 134 -15.91 12.91 -5.62
CA THR A 134 -15.14 12.33 -6.72
C THR A 134 -13.62 12.39 -6.51
N THR A 135 -13.10 13.28 -5.66
CA THR A 135 -11.67 13.50 -5.49
C THR A 135 -11.29 13.73 -4.02
N ALA A 136 -10.18 13.12 -3.60
CA ALA A 136 -9.49 13.41 -2.36
C ALA A 136 -8.12 14.03 -2.66
N TYR A 137 -7.70 15.01 -1.87
CA TYR A 137 -6.42 15.69 -2.03
C TYR A 137 -5.48 15.32 -0.89
N LEU A 138 -4.31 14.78 -1.23
CA LEU A 138 -3.26 14.43 -0.29
C LEU A 138 -2.17 15.49 -0.39
N VAL A 139 -2.00 16.27 0.67
CA VAL A 139 -1.12 17.44 0.71
C VAL A 139 0.05 17.15 1.63
N THR A 140 1.27 17.18 1.09
CA THR A 140 2.52 17.10 1.83
C THR A 140 3.18 18.47 1.82
N GLU A 141 3.68 18.95 2.97
CA GLU A 141 4.25 20.30 3.07
C GLU A 141 5.75 20.38 2.72
N ASP A 142 6.53 19.31 2.93
CA ASP A 142 7.99 19.37 2.78
C ASP A 142 8.58 18.12 2.07
N PRO A 143 8.87 18.19 0.75
CA PRO A 143 8.58 19.31 -0.14
C PRO A 143 7.07 19.43 -0.44
N PRO A 144 6.60 20.63 -0.83
CA PRO A 144 5.20 20.84 -1.12
C PRO A 144 4.76 19.99 -2.32
N ARG A 145 3.78 19.11 -2.08
CA ARG A 145 3.16 18.25 -3.10
C ARG A 145 1.68 18.10 -2.82
N VAL A 146 0.87 18.15 -3.87
CA VAL A 146 -0.55 17.81 -3.83
C VAL A 146 -0.79 16.68 -4.82
N GLU A 147 -1.31 15.56 -4.33
CA GLU A 147 -1.86 14.53 -5.19
C GLU A 147 -3.39 14.57 -5.16
N ALA A 148 -4.04 14.49 -6.32
CA ALA A 148 -5.48 14.32 -6.44
C ALA A 148 -5.78 12.84 -6.74
N TRP A 149 -6.43 12.18 -5.79
CA TRP A 149 -6.79 10.77 -5.85
C TRP A 149 -8.27 10.66 -6.22
N PRO A 150 -8.61 10.08 -7.38
CA PRO A 150 -10.00 9.88 -7.78
C PRO A 150 -10.69 8.83 -6.92
N ARG A 151 -11.99 9.01 -6.71
CA ARG A 151 -12.86 8.04 -6.05
C ARG A 151 -13.20 6.91 -7.01
N ALA A 152 -13.10 5.68 -6.52
CA ALA A 152 -13.70 4.51 -7.15
C ALA A 152 -15.17 4.41 -6.76
N ASP A 153 -16.04 4.31 -7.77
CA ASP A 153 -17.47 4.03 -7.60
C ASP A 153 -17.93 3.07 -8.71
N PRO A 154 -18.30 1.81 -8.39
CA PRO A 154 -18.24 1.20 -7.06
C PRO A 154 -16.80 1.04 -6.53
N PRO A 155 -16.61 0.83 -5.21
CA PRO A 155 -15.30 0.46 -4.66
C PRO A 155 -14.74 -0.78 -5.37
N LEU A 156 -13.43 -0.77 -5.60
CA LEU A 156 -12.73 -1.89 -6.21
C LEU A 156 -12.40 -2.93 -5.16
N GLY A 157 -12.71 -4.18 -5.50
CA GLY A 157 -12.26 -5.38 -4.82
C GLY A 157 -11.65 -6.34 -5.83
N CYS A 158 -10.90 -7.29 -5.32
CA CYS A 158 -10.50 -8.46 -6.09
C CYS A 158 -11.43 -9.61 -5.79
N ASP A 159 -11.75 -10.38 -6.84
CA ASP A 159 -12.52 -11.63 -6.77
C ASP A 159 -11.61 -12.86 -6.75
#